data_AF-W3A1H6-F1
#
_entry.id   AF-W3A1H6-F1
#
_cell.length_a   1.000
_cell.length_b   1.000
_cell.length_c   1.000
_cell.angle_alpha   90.00
_cell.angle_beta   90.00
_cell.angle_gamma   90.00
#
_symmetry.space_group_name_H-M   'P 1'
#
loop_
_entity.id
_entity.type
_entity.pdbx_description
1 polymer ?
#
loop_
_entity_poly.entity_id
_entity_poly.type
_entity_poly.pdbx_seq_one_letter_code
_entity_poly.pdbx_strand_id
1 'polypeptide(L)'
;MFLQTALLLAGVCAAGILDTAAALTKGHDLSSVALMETSQGANWISTSGNTTSIESILGAGGMDTVRLRLWTAGDYDLDYTLALAQRFSKAGYKIFLDLHFSDTWADPTDQAIPSSWDDSSVTTLAADLQAYVKSTLKSFTDGGVDLEILSLGNEITKGFLFPIGEIKDDFSNFATLWKAARQGVTDAVSAGTKQPKVMIHLDNGWKYETMSWFFKSLFDEGTVTTDDVDAFGFSFYPYYNTEATIDALTSSLTQLANTYKKPLYIAETDWPTECTKVKLSASYPVSAKGQSDWIAATIDVLTGLPNGLGAGIFYWEPAYLSVAGLGSSCESALLFSVKWEDGPKAYATALSSVNMFK
;
A
#
# COMPACT_ATOMS: atom_id res chain seq x y z
N MET A 1 -63.18 -30.44 -37.35
CA MET A 1 -61.76 -30.24 -37.68
C MET A 1 -61.41 -28.82 -37.32
N PHE A 2 -60.55 -28.61 -36.32
CA PHE A 2 -59.54 -27.55 -36.21
C PHE A 2 -58.93 -27.67 -34.80
N LEU A 3 -57.78 -28.35 -34.71
CA LEU A 3 -56.92 -28.34 -33.53
C LEU A 3 -56.31 -26.94 -33.42
N GLN A 4 -56.47 -26.27 -32.27
CA GLN A 4 -55.62 -25.15 -31.89
C GLN A 4 -54.54 -25.66 -30.93
N THR A 5 -53.32 -25.71 -31.45
CA THR A 5 -52.11 -26.00 -30.67
C THR A 5 -51.64 -24.69 -30.04
N ALA A 6 -51.70 -24.60 -28.71
CA ALA A 6 -51.09 -23.49 -27.97
C ALA A 6 -49.60 -23.79 -27.75
N LEU A 7 -48.73 -22.98 -28.35
CA LEU A 7 -47.28 -23.02 -28.14
C LEU A 7 -46.96 -22.15 -26.92
N LEU A 8 -46.56 -22.74 -25.79
CA LEU A 8 -45.93 -22.01 -24.68
C LEU A 8 -44.47 -21.74 -25.04
N LEU A 9 -44.10 -20.48 -25.29
CA LEU A 9 -42.71 -20.04 -25.22
C LEU A 9 -42.37 -19.72 -23.76
N ALA A 10 -41.59 -20.59 -23.12
CA ALA A 10 -40.90 -20.27 -21.88
C ALA A 10 -39.68 -19.40 -22.22
N GLY A 11 -39.80 -18.08 -22.01
CA GLY A 11 -38.66 -17.16 -22.06
C GLY A 11 -37.80 -17.35 -20.82
N VAL A 12 -36.61 -17.93 -20.98
CA VAL A 12 -35.58 -17.92 -19.95
C VAL A 12 -34.96 -16.52 -19.93
N CYS A 13 -35.40 -15.69 -18.99
CA CYS A 13 -34.66 -14.47 -18.64
C CYS A 13 -33.40 -14.88 -17.88
N ALA A 14 -32.29 -15.03 -18.60
CA ALA A 14 -30.97 -15.00 -18.00
C ALA A 14 -30.72 -13.57 -17.50
N ALA A 15 -30.98 -13.32 -16.22
CA ALA A 15 -30.52 -12.10 -15.56
C ALA A 15 -29.00 -12.18 -15.50
N GLY A 16 -28.32 -11.49 -16.41
CA GLY A 16 -26.89 -11.26 -16.31
C GLY A 16 -26.62 -10.52 -15.00
N ILE A 17 -25.81 -11.12 -14.14
CA ILE A 17 -25.20 -10.42 -13.02
C ILE A 17 -24.30 -9.36 -13.67
N LEU A 18 -24.75 -8.11 -13.65
CA LEU A 18 -23.88 -6.98 -13.94
C LEU A 18 -22.86 -6.93 -12.81
N ASP A 19 -21.68 -7.49 -13.08
CA ASP A 19 -20.53 -7.39 -12.22
C ASP A 19 -20.10 -5.91 -12.22
N THR A 20 -20.66 -5.13 -11.30
CA THR A 20 -20.22 -3.76 -11.10
C THR A 20 -18.80 -3.84 -10.57
N ALA A 21 -17.81 -3.49 -11.41
CA ALA A 21 -16.42 -3.36 -10.99
C ALA A 21 -16.38 -2.59 -9.66
N ALA A 22 -15.78 -3.19 -8.63
CA ALA A 22 -15.66 -2.55 -7.34
C ALA A 22 -14.92 -1.21 -7.52
N ALA A 23 -15.40 -0.16 -6.85
CA ALA A 23 -14.74 1.14 -6.91
C ALA A 23 -13.29 1.01 -6.42
N LEU A 24 -12.37 1.64 -7.15
CA LEU A 24 -10.94 1.65 -6.82
C LEU A 24 -10.72 2.31 -5.44
N THR A 25 -9.92 1.67 -4.59
CA THR A 25 -9.43 2.25 -3.33
C THR A 25 -8.43 3.36 -3.64
N LYS A 26 -8.55 4.53 -3.03
CA LYS A 26 -7.73 5.70 -3.36
C LYS A 26 -7.15 6.30 -2.09
N GLY A 27 -5.84 6.21 -1.93
CA GLY A 27 -5.21 6.56 -0.68
C GLY A 27 -3.91 7.33 -0.77
N HIS A 28 -3.44 7.72 0.41
CA HIS A 28 -2.12 8.28 0.63
C HIS A 28 -1.49 7.56 1.83
N ASP A 29 -0.16 7.39 1.82
CA ASP A 29 0.59 7.09 3.04
C ASP A 29 0.79 8.38 3.83
N LEU A 30 0.25 8.43 5.04
CA LEU A 30 0.25 9.64 5.88
C LEU A 30 0.97 9.43 7.20
N SER A 31 1.89 8.47 7.26
CA SER A 31 2.52 8.08 8.51
C SER A 31 3.36 9.20 9.13
N SER A 32 3.98 10.07 8.33
CA SER A 32 4.78 11.21 8.83
C SER A 32 3.95 12.36 9.39
N VAL A 33 2.63 12.41 9.17
CA VAL A 33 1.79 13.59 9.40
C VAL A 33 1.88 14.09 10.84
N ALA A 34 1.74 13.20 11.84
CA ALA A 34 1.74 13.65 13.22
C ALA A 34 3.13 14.17 13.65
N LEU A 35 4.22 13.58 13.14
CA LEU A 35 5.57 14.13 13.32
C LEU A 35 5.72 15.50 12.65
N MET A 36 5.16 15.71 11.45
CA MET A 36 5.22 17.02 10.79
C MET A 36 4.45 18.09 11.58
N GLU A 37 3.29 17.74 12.12
CA GLU A 37 2.51 18.66 12.94
C GLU A 37 3.18 18.97 14.27
N THR A 38 3.75 17.97 14.94
CA THR A 38 4.31 18.11 16.31
C THR A 38 5.74 18.62 16.33
N SER A 39 6.61 18.09 15.47
CA SER A 39 8.04 18.40 15.44
C SER A 39 8.40 19.55 14.51
N GLN A 40 7.62 19.74 13.42
CA GLN A 40 7.87 20.78 12.41
C GLN A 40 6.83 21.92 12.45
N GLY A 41 5.81 21.82 13.32
CA GLY A 41 4.74 22.80 13.43
C GLY A 41 3.99 23.02 12.13
N ALA A 42 3.71 21.93 11.39
CA ALA A 42 3.04 22.00 10.11
C ALA A 42 1.65 22.67 10.20
N ASN A 43 1.47 23.70 9.37
CA ASN A 43 0.21 24.38 9.13
C ASN A 43 -0.25 24.04 7.72
N TRP A 44 -1.30 23.22 7.61
CA TRP A 44 -1.84 22.78 6.33
C TRP A 44 -2.74 23.86 5.72
N ILE A 45 -2.44 24.27 4.49
CA ILE A 45 -3.17 25.29 3.75
C ILE A 45 -3.76 24.63 2.50
N SER A 46 -5.08 24.76 2.31
CA SER A 46 -5.77 24.24 1.12
C SER A 46 -5.36 24.97 -0.17
N THR A 47 -5.74 24.42 -1.33
CA THR A 47 -5.55 25.08 -2.63
C THR A 47 -6.29 26.44 -2.74
N SER A 48 -7.29 26.67 -1.89
CA SER A 48 -8.02 27.95 -1.77
C SER A 48 -7.40 28.93 -0.76
N GLY A 49 -6.30 28.57 -0.10
CA GLY A 49 -5.59 29.43 0.85
C GLY A 49 -6.11 29.36 2.30
N ASN A 50 -7.00 28.43 2.62
CA ASN A 50 -7.53 28.29 3.98
C ASN A 50 -6.67 27.35 4.82
N THR A 51 -6.33 27.73 6.04
CA THR A 51 -5.76 26.81 7.02
C THR A 51 -6.80 25.77 7.43
N THR A 52 -6.47 24.49 7.32
CA THR A 52 -7.36 23.37 7.62
C THR A 52 -6.55 22.14 8.03
N SER A 53 -7.16 20.96 8.05
CA SER A 53 -6.48 19.69 8.36
C SER A 53 -6.06 18.96 7.08
N ILE A 54 -5.06 18.09 7.17
CA ILE A 54 -4.61 17.31 6.02
C ILE A 54 -5.69 16.34 5.50
N GLU A 55 -6.49 15.79 6.40
CA GLU A 55 -7.68 14.98 6.09
C GLU A 55 -8.63 15.77 5.21
N SER A 56 -8.88 17.03 5.56
CA SER A 56 -9.82 17.86 4.83
C SER A 56 -9.30 18.16 3.42
N ILE A 57 -7.98 18.33 3.25
CA ILE A 57 -7.36 18.60 1.96
C ILE A 57 -7.40 17.35 1.07
N LEU A 58 -6.87 16.23 1.54
CA LEU A 58 -6.73 15.00 0.76
C LEU A 58 -8.06 14.26 0.61
N GLY A 59 -8.91 14.28 1.63
CA GLY A 59 -10.28 13.78 1.57
C GLY A 59 -11.15 14.57 0.61
N ALA A 60 -11.06 15.92 0.65
CA ALA A 60 -11.68 16.71 -0.39
C ALA A 60 -11.10 16.37 -1.77
N GLY A 61 -9.87 15.88 -1.87
CA GLY A 61 -9.21 15.41 -3.09
C GLY A 61 -9.62 14.03 -3.60
N GLY A 62 -10.47 13.30 -2.86
CA GLY A 62 -10.96 11.97 -3.23
C GLY A 62 -10.30 10.79 -2.51
N MET A 63 -9.45 11.06 -1.49
CA MET A 63 -8.91 10.02 -0.61
C MET A 63 -10.02 9.32 0.18
N ASP A 64 -10.00 7.99 0.24
CA ASP A 64 -10.92 7.18 1.05
C ASP A 64 -10.20 6.26 2.07
N THR A 65 -8.90 6.06 1.89
CA THR A 65 -8.09 5.13 2.68
C THR A 65 -6.74 5.75 2.99
N VAL A 66 -6.25 5.52 4.21
CA VAL A 66 -4.93 5.98 4.66
C VAL A 66 -4.04 4.78 4.90
N ARG A 67 -2.86 4.77 4.27
CA ARG A 67 -1.79 3.84 4.57
C ARG A 67 -0.97 4.36 5.74
N LEU A 68 -0.62 3.47 6.66
CA LEU A 68 0.23 3.75 7.80
C LEU A 68 1.28 2.65 7.95
N ARG A 69 2.56 3.02 7.89
CA ARG A 69 3.66 2.12 8.26
C ARG A 69 3.76 1.98 9.77
N LEU A 70 4.17 0.80 10.21
CA LEU A 70 4.37 0.47 11.61
C LEU A 70 5.71 -0.23 11.79
N TRP A 71 6.54 0.36 12.66
CA TRP A 71 7.82 -0.20 13.12
C TRP A 71 7.65 -0.86 14.47
N THR A 72 8.57 -1.76 14.83
CA THR A 72 8.54 -2.45 16.12
C THR A 72 9.02 -1.58 17.28
N ALA A 73 9.75 -0.50 16.99
CA ALA A 73 10.24 0.46 17.98
C ALA A 73 10.52 1.83 17.35
N GLY A 74 10.66 2.86 18.19
CA GLY A 74 11.08 4.20 17.77
C GLY A 74 9.95 5.04 17.19
N ASP A 75 10.27 5.87 16.20
CA ASP A 75 9.24 6.59 15.43
C ASP A 75 8.36 5.56 14.70
N TYR A 76 7.08 5.87 14.49
CA TYR A 76 6.13 4.96 13.83
C TYR A 76 5.87 3.64 14.57
N ASP A 77 6.13 3.58 15.88
CA ASP A 77 5.76 2.44 16.71
C ASP A 77 4.23 2.25 16.85
N LEU A 78 3.81 1.24 17.62
CA LEU A 78 2.40 0.93 17.83
C LEU A 78 1.63 2.10 18.45
N ASP A 79 2.16 2.77 19.46
CA ASP A 79 1.45 3.84 20.18
C ASP A 79 1.25 5.05 19.26
N TYR A 80 2.30 5.44 18.53
CA TYR A 80 2.23 6.49 17.52
C TYR A 80 1.21 6.14 16.42
N THR A 81 1.35 4.95 15.84
CA THR A 81 0.58 4.56 14.66
C THR A 81 -0.88 4.31 14.98
N LEU A 82 -1.19 3.71 16.14
CA LEU A 82 -2.56 3.50 16.59
C LEU A 82 -3.27 4.83 16.85
N ALA A 83 -2.61 5.80 17.50
CA ALA A 83 -3.20 7.12 17.73
C ALA A 83 -3.55 7.83 16.40
N LEU A 84 -2.65 7.72 15.41
CA LEU A 84 -2.88 8.26 14.08
C LEU A 84 -4.00 7.53 13.32
N ALA A 85 -4.04 6.20 13.41
CA ALA A 85 -5.10 5.39 12.82
C ALA A 85 -6.48 5.71 13.43
N GLN A 86 -6.57 5.91 14.75
CA GLN A 86 -7.79 6.34 15.43
C GLN A 86 -8.27 7.70 14.92
N ARG A 87 -7.35 8.65 14.71
CA ARG A 87 -7.67 9.97 14.15
C ARG A 87 -8.29 9.86 12.77
N PHE A 88 -7.67 9.12 11.85
CA PHE A 88 -8.19 8.96 10.48
C PHE A 88 -9.46 8.11 10.43
N SER A 89 -9.55 7.04 11.23
CA SER A 89 -10.75 6.21 11.33
C SER A 89 -11.95 7.00 11.85
N LYS A 90 -11.76 7.84 12.87
CA LYS A 90 -12.80 8.75 13.38
C LYS A 90 -13.25 9.80 12.34
N ALA A 91 -12.37 10.17 11.42
CA ALA A 91 -12.69 11.04 10.30
C ALA A 91 -13.37 10.30 9.12
N GLY A 92 -13.56 8.97 9.23
CA GLY A 92 -14.29 8.15 8.26
C GLY A 92 -13.42 7.48 7.20
N TYR A 93 -12.09 7.54 7.32
CA TYR A 93 -11.19 6.85 6.40
C TYR A 93 -10.96 5.40 6.80
N LYS A 94 -10.79 4.54 5.79
CA LYS A 94 -10.31 3.17 5.99
C LYS A 94 -8.82 3.18 6.30
N ILE A 95 -8.33 2.18 7.02
CA ILE A 95 -6.92 2.05 7.37
C ILE A 95 -6.30 0.86 6.61
N PHE A 96 -5.21 1.15 5.91
CA PHE A 96 -4.25 0.17 5.41
C PHE A 96 -3.04 0.19 6.35
N LEU A 97 -2.84 -0.87 7.12
CA LEU A 97 -1.68 -1.00 7.99
C LEU A 97 -0.56 -1.76 7.27
N ASP A 98 0.64 -1.19 7.30
CA ASP A 98 1.84 -1.77 6.72
C ASP A 98 2.86 -2.14 7.80
N LEU A 99 3.00 -3.43 8.05
CA LEU A 99 3.91 -3.94 9.07
C LEU A 99 5.30 -4.12 8.46
N HIS A 100 6.27 -3.30 8.88
CA HIS A 100 7.64 -3.40 8.36
C HIS A 100 8.40 -4.63 8.90
N PHE A 101 8.01 -5.15 10.06
CA PHE A 101 8.77 -6.17 10.80
C PHE A 101 10.25 -5.77 11.04
N SER A 102 10.49 -4.49 11.31
CA SER A 102 11.79 -3.95 11.68
C SER A 102 11.62 -2.77 12.64
N ASP A 103 12.68 -2.44 13.38
CA ASP A 103 12.73 -1.25 14.25
C ASP A 103 12.90 0.05 13.44
N THR A 104 13.04 -0.05 12.11
CA THR A 104 13.29 1.07 11.19
C THR A 104 12.73 0.76 9.79
N TRP A 105 13.12 1.54 8.80
CA TRP A 105 12.84 1.28 7.39
C TRP A 105 13.19 -0.17 7.02
N ALA A 106 12.23 -0.81 6.34
CA ALA A 106 12.37 -2.13 5.77
C ALA A 106 12.12 -2.01 4.27
N ASP A 107 13.09 -2.41 3.44
CA ASP A 107 13.06 -2.30 1.99
C ASP A 107 13.81 -3.50 1.37
N PRO A 108 13.94 -3.64 0.04
CA PRO A 108 14.59 -4.80 -0.56
C PRO A 108 16.07 -4.99 -0.18
N THR A 109 16.72 -3.96 0.36
CA THR A 109 18.13 -3.97 0.77
C THR A 109 18.35 -4.06 2.27
N ASP A 110 17.39 -3.60 3.08
CA ASP A 110 17.45 -3.60 4.53
C ASP A 110 16.16 -4.20 5.13
N GLN A 111 16.28 -5.33 5.84
CA GLN A 111 15.14 -6.02 6.47
C GLN A 111 15.53 -6.52 7.88
N ALA A 112 16.20 -5.67 8.66
CA ALA A 112 16.81 -6.10 9.91
C ALA A 112 15.80 -6.65 10.91
N ILE A 113 16.14 -7.77 11.55
CA ILE A 113 15.36 -8.34 12.66
C ILE A 113 15.23 -7.28 13.78
N PRO A 114 14.03 -7.06 14.32
CA PRO A 114 13.82 -6.22 15.49
C PRO A 114 14.75 -6.62 16.64
N SER A 115 15.39 -5.64 17.27
CA SER A 115 16.37 -5.86 18.33
C SER A 115 15.82 -6.61 19.57
N SER A 116 14.50 -6.65 19.71
CA SER A 116 13.80 -7.32 20.82
C SER A 116 13.41 -8.77 20.54
N TRP A 117 13.57 -9.27 19.31
CA TRP A 117 13.13 -10.61 18.91
C TRP A 117 14.26 -11.64 19.04
N ASP A 118 13.90 -12.87 19.37
CA ASP A 118 14.85 -13.97 19.51
C ASP A 118 15.11 -14.64 18.14
N ASP A 119 16.31 -14.40 17.62
CA ASP A 119 16.79 -14.90 16.34
C ASP A 119 17.60 -16.21 16.44
N SER A 120 17.51 -16.92 17.58
CA SER A 120 18.22 -18.19 17.79
C SER A 120 17.87 -19.28 16.79
N SER A 121 16.66 -19.23 16.22
CA SER A 121 16.21 -20.12 15.16
C SER A 121 15.03 -19.52 14.40
N VAL A 122 14.80 -20.00 13.17
CA VAL A 122 13.61 -19.62 12.38
C VAL A 122 12.31 -19.94 13.12
N THR A 123 12.26 -21.02 13.90
CA THR A 123 11.06 -21.40 14.67
C THR A 123 10.80 -20.44 15.82
N THR A 124 11.83 -20.02 16.53
CA THR A 124 11.71 -19.03 17.62
C THR A 124 11.25 -17.69 17.06
N LEU A 125 11.92 -17.23 16.00
CA LEU A 125 11.59 -15.97 15.34
C LEU A 125 10.18 -15.97 14.75
N ALA A 126 9.73 -17.10 14.19
CA ALA A 126 8.36 -17.28 13.72
C ALA A 126 7.33 -17.16 14.86
N ALA A 127 7.64 -17.69 16.05
CA ALA A 127 6.76 -17.57 17.21
C ALA A 127 6.65 -16.11 17.69
N ASP A 128 7.76 -15.38 17.74
CA ASP A 128 7.77 -13.94 18.09
C ASP A 128 6.98 -13.12 17.07
N LEU A 129 7.20 -13.37 15.78
CA LEU A 129 6.47 -12.73 14.68
C LEU A 129 4.96 -12.99 14.76
N GLN A 130 4.54 -14.25 14.97
CA GLN A 130 3.14 -14.61 15.14
C GLN A 130 2.51 -13.88 16.34
N ALA A 131 3.21 -13.88 17.49
CA ALA A 131 2.76 -13.22 18.71
C ALA A 131 2.62 -11.71 18.51
N TYR A 132 3.61 -11.08 17.86
CA TYR A 132 3.63 -9.67 17.54
C TYR A 132 2.47 -9.25 16.62
N VAL A 133 2.23 -9.99 15.53
CA VAL A 133 1.10 -9.69 14.62
C VAL A 133 -0.22 -9.80 15.38
N LYS A 134 -0.39 -10.87 16.17
CA LYS A 134 -1.61 -11.07 16.96
C LYS A 134 -1.84 -9.92 17.95
N SER A 135 -0.84 -9.55 18.73
CA SER A 135 -0.98 -8.49 19.74
C SER A 135 -1.21 -7.14 19.10
N THR A 136 -0.52 -6.83 18.00
CA THR A 136 -0.69 -5.58 17.25
C THR A 136 -2.12 -5.43 16.75
N LEU A 137 -2.64 -6.44 16.05
CA LEU A 137 -4.01 -6.40 15.52
C LEU A 137 -5.07 -6.34 16.63
N LYS A 138 -4.82 -7.01 17.76
CA LYS A 138 -5.68 -6.88 18.94
C LYS A 138 -5.67 -5.45 19.48
N SER A 139 -4.51 -4.79 19.56
CA SER A 139 -4.42 -3.40 20.01
C SER A 139 -5.21 -2.45 19.11
N PHE A 140 -5.18 -2.64 17.78
CA PHE A 140 -6.03 -1.87 16.87
C PHE A 140 -7.52 -2.12 17.11
N THR A 141 -7.92 -3.38 17.30
CA THR A 141 -9.31 -3.76 17.60
C THR A 141 -9.79 -3.14 18.93
N ASP A 142 -9.00 -3.27 19.99
CA ASP A 142 -9.28 -2.70 21.32
C ASP A 142 -9.31 -1.16 21.26
N GLY A 143 -8.48 -0.57 20.40
CA GLY A 143 -8.46 0.85 20.09
C GLY A 143 -9.61 1.34 19.23
N GLY A 144 -10.53 0.46 18.82
CA GLY A 144 -11.71 0.78 18.02
C GLY A 144 -11.41 1.07 16.55
N VAL A 145 -10.31 0.54 16.00
CA VAL A 145 -9.91 0.71 14.60
C VAL A 145 -10.02 -0.63 13.86
N ASP A 146 -10.89 -0.66 12.87
CA ASP A 146 -10.95 -1.74 11.89
C ASP A 146 -9.89 -1.51 10.79
N LEU A 147 -9.10 -2.54 10.49
CA LEU A 147 -8.18 -2.53 9.37
C LEU A 147 -8.86 -3.06 8.10
N GLU A 148 -8.77 -2.32 7.00
CA GLU A 148 -9.27 -2.73 5.69
C GLU A 148 -8.23 -3.60 4.96
N ILE A 149 -6.97 -3.17 4.99
CA ILE A 149 -5.82 -3.83 4.34
C ILE A 149 -4.71 -3.99 5.37
N LEU A 150 -3.99 -5.11 5.28
CA LEU A 150 -2.81 -5.40 6.09
C LEU A 150 -1.73 -6.01 5.19
N SER A 151 -0.58 -5.35 5.04
CA SER A 151 0.61 -5.99 4.47
C SER A 151 1.41 -6.66 5.57
N LEU A 152 1.82 -7.91 5.30
CA LEU A 152 2.73 -8.66 6.16
C LEU A 152 4.15 -8.48 5.60
N GLY A 153 4.82 -7.42 6.04
CA GLY A 153 6.11 -6.97 5.52
C GLY A 153 5.96 -5.88 4.45
N ASN A 154 6.96 -5.01 4.36
CA ASN A 154 7.08 -3.97 3.33
C ASN A 154 8.13 -4.35 2.29
N GLU A 155 7.78 -4.28 1.00
CA GLU A 155 8.67 -4.54 -0.14
C GLU A 155 9.52 -5.82 -0.01
N ILE A 156 8.88 -6.95 0.27
CA ILE A 156 9.52 -8.20 0.72
C ILE A 156 10.13 -9.04 -0.41
N THR A 157 10.52 -8.42 -1.53
CA THR A 157 11.04 -9.10 -2.73
C THR A 157 12.30 -9.92 -2.47
N LYS A 158 13.03 -9.58 -1.42
CA LYS A 158 14.19 -10.34 -0.91
C LYS A 158 13.91 -11.07 0.40
N GLY A 159 12.66 -11.17 0.80
CA GLY A 159 12.21 -11.66 2.09
C GLY A 159 12.14 -10.56 3.14
N PHE A 160 12.06 -10.95 4.41
CA PHE A 160 12.13 -10.03 5.55
C PHE A 160 12.91 -10.68 6.71
N LEU A 161 13.24 -9.94 7.77
CA LEU A 161 13.91 -10.45 8.97
C LEU A 161 15.27 -11.12 8.66
N PHE A 162 16.18 -10.35 8.05
CA PHE A 162 17.49 -10.80 7.64
C PHE A 162 18.42 -11.03 8.83
N PRO A 163 19.31 -12.04 8.75
CA PRO A 163 19.56 -12.90 7.58
C PRO A 163 18.66 -14.14 7.49
N ILE A 164 17.81 -14.41 8.49
CA ILE A 164 17.09 -15.68 8.61
C ILE A 164 16.03 -15.84 7.53
N GLY A 165 15.23 -14.80 7.29
CA GLY A 165 14.21 -14.79 6.24
C GLY A 165 14.68 -14.17 4.92
N GLU A 166 15.99 -13.99 4.72
CA GLU A 166 16.55 -13.50 3.45
C GLU A 166 16.49 -14.57 2.36
N ILE A 167 15.93 -14.22 1.20
CA ILE A 167 15.77 -15.13 0.06
C ILE A 167 17.06 -15.15 -0.76
N LYS A 168 17.87 -16.20 -0.57
CA LYS A 168 19.09 -16.51 -1.34
C LYS A 168 18.91 -17.81 -2.12
N ASP A 169 17.91 -17.85 -2.99
CA ASP A 169 17.46 -18.99 -3.80
C ASP A 169 16.62 -20.06 -3.07
N ASP A 170 16.49 -19.98 -1.74
CA ASP A 170 15.58 -20.81 -0.94
C ASP A 170 14.51 -19.94 -0.26
N PHE A 171 13.25 -20.37 -0.35
CA PHE A 171 12.09 -19.71 0.25
C PHE A 171 11.69 -20.32 1.59
N SER A 172 12.24 -21.47 2.00
CA SER A 172 11.75 -22.26 3.15
C SER A 172 11.62 -21.45 4.45
N ASN A 173 12.68 -20.75 4.86
CA ASN A 173 12.65 -19.91 6.06
C ASN A 173 11.68 -18.73 5.91
N PHE A 174 11.74 -18.04 4.77
CA PHE A 174 10.84 -16.92 4.50
C PHE A 174 9.36 -17.35 4.52
N ALA A 175 9.03 -18.47 3.88
CA ALA A 175 7.70 -19.03 3.83
C ALA A 175 7.23 -19.45 5.24
N THR A 176 8.11 -20.01 6.05
CA THR A 176 7.85 -20.32 7.48
C THR A 176 7.48 -19.06 8.25
N LEU A 177 8.27 -18.00 8.11
CA LEU A 177 8.04 -16.73 8.81
C LEU A 177 6.76 -16.03 8.31
N TRP A 178 6.57 -15.94 6.99
CA TRP A 178 5.36 -15.33 6.42
C TRP A 178 4.10 -16.09 6.86
N LYS A 179 4.14 -17.43 6.87
CA LYS A 179 3.04 -18.25 7.36
C LYS A 179 2.75 -18.01 8.85
N ALA A 180 3.78 -17.81 9.67
CA ALA A 180 3.62 -17.48 11.07
C ALA A 180 2.97 -16.09 11.27
N ALA A 181 3.37 -15.09 10.49
CA ALA A 181 2.69 -13.79 10.46
C ALA A 181 1.21 -13.95 10.08
N ARG A 182 0.89 -14.74 9.04
CA ARG A 182 -0.50 -15.02 8.65
C ARG A 182 -1.28 -15.74 9.74
N GLN A 183 -0.65 -16.66 10.48
CA GLN A 183 -1.26 -17.32 11.62
C GLN A 183 -1.55 -16.32 12.75
N GLY A 184 -0.69 -15.32 12.98
CA GLY A 184 -0.93 -14.24 13.93
C GLY A 184 -2.21 -13.46 13.60
N VAL A 185 -2.47 -13.22 12.31
CA VAL A 185 -3.73 -12.63 11.85
C VAL A 185 -4.92 -13.55 12.17
N THR A 186 -4.82 -14.85 11.87
CA THR A 186 -5.87 -15.84 12.17
C THR A 186 -6.18 -15.91 13.68
N ASP A 187 -5.15 -15.83 14.52
CA ASP A 187 -5.29 -15.85 15.97
C ASP A 187 -5.97 -14.57 16.49
N ALA A 188 -5.65 -13.41 15.93
CA ALA A 188 -6.32 -12.15 16.27
C ALA A 188 -7.79 -12.17 15.87
N VAL A 189 -8.10 -12.66 14.66
CA VAL A 189 -9.47 -12.77 14.16
C VAL A 189 -10.31 -13.72 15.01
N SER A 190 -9.72 -14.86 15.40
CA SER A 190 -10.35 -15.79 16.34
C SER A 190 -10.60 -15.17 17.71
N ALA A 191 -9.83 -14.13 18.08
CA ALA A 191 -9.98 -13.37 19.31
C ALA A 191 -10.89 -12.13 19.19
N GLY A 192 -11.53 -11.92 18.04
CA GLY A 192 -12.52 -10.85 17.82
C GLY A 192 -12.06 -9.70 16.92
N THR A 193 -10.83 -9.73 16.39
CA THR A 193 -10.41 -8.79 15.34
C THR A 193 -11.21 -9.03 14.06
N LYS A 194 -11.64 -7.96 13.39
CA LYS A 194 -12.23 -8.06 12.05
C LYS A 194 -11.15 -8.47 11.04
N GLN A 195 -11.43 -9.47 10.19
CA GLN A 195 -10.50 -9.94 9.17
C GLN A 195 -10.15 -8.81 8.18
N PRO A 196 -8.88 -8.35 8.14
CA PRO A 196 -8.42 -7.44 7.08
C PRO A 196 -8.13 -8.22 5.79
N LYS A 197 -8.02 -7.53 4.66
CA LYS A 197 -7.42 -8.12 3.45
C LYS A 197 -5.91 -8.24 3.66
N VAL A 198 -5.41 -9.48 3.72
CA VAL A 198 -3.99 -9.76 3.89
C VAL A 198 -3.28 -9.66 2.54
N MET A 199 -2.24 -8.81 2.50
CA MET A 199 -1.50 -8.45 1.31
C MET A 199 -0.05 -8.95 1.37
N ILE A 200 0.46 -9.42 0.23
CA ILE A 200 1.90 -9.46 -0.05
C ILE A 200 2.26 -8.19 -0.82
N HIS A 201 3.25 -7.43 -0.33
CA HIS A 201 3.72 -6.20 -0.96
C HIS A 201 5.16 -6.35 -1.45
N LEU A 202 5.38 -6.10 -2.75
CA LEU A 202 6.69 -6.20 -3.41
C LEU A 202 7.06 -4.86 -4.09
N ASP A 203 8.36 -4.57 -4.17
CA ASP A 203 8.85 -3.47 -5.00
C ASP A 203 8.83 -3.82 -6.50
N ASN A 204 9.06 -2.81 -7.36
CA ASN A 204 9.24 -3.02 -8.81
C ASN A 204 8.09 -3.76 -9.52
N GLY A 205 6.82 -3.40 -9.23
CA GLY A 205 5.64 -4.05 -9.81
C GLY A 205 5.59 -4.08 -11.35
N TRP A 206 6.32 -3.17 -12.00
CA TRP A 206 6.49 -3.11 -13.45
C TRP A 206 7.34 -4.26 -14.02
N LYS A 207 8.15 -4.93 -13.21
CA LYS A 207 9.12 -5.93 -13.64
C LYS A 207 8.52 -7.34 -13.49
N TYR A 208 7.78 -7.76 -14.51
CA TYR A 208 7.06 -9.03 -14.52
C TYR A 208 7.91 -10.24 -14.11
N GLU A 209 9.14 -10.36 -14.62
CA GLU A 209 9.99 -11.52 -14.33
C GLU A 209 10.31 -11.64 -12.83
N THR A 210 10.49 -10.52 -12.13
CA THR A 210 10.73 -10.51 -10.69
C THR A 210 9.47 -10.93 -9.94
N MET A 211 8.30 -10.38 -10.31
CA MET A 211 7.02 -10.71 -9.67
C MET A 211 6.64 -12.18 -9.89
N SER A 212 6.78 -12.65 -11.13
CA SER A 212 6.53 -14.04 -11.52
C SER A 212 7.43 -15.00 -10.76
N TRP A 213 8.75 -14.72 -10.72
CA TRP A 213 9.70 -15.53 -9.96
C TRP A 213 9.34 -15.60 -8.48
N PHE A 214 9.04 -14.47 -7.84
CA PHE A 214 8.75 -14.44 -6.40
C PHE A 214 7.51 -15.28 -6.07
N PHE A 215 6.37 -14.98 -6.71
CA PHE A 215 5.12 -15.66 -6.37
C PHE A 215 5.15 -17.14 -6.75
N LYS A 216 5.71 -17.47 -7.91
CA LYS A 216 5.84 -18.87 -8.32
C LYS A 216 6.71 -19.65 -7.34
N SER A 217 7.86 -19.11 -6.96
CA SER A 217 8.78 -19.78 -6.03
C SER A 217 8.19 -19.93 -4.64
N LEU A 218 7.50 -18.89 -4.13
CA LEU A 218 6.83 -18.93 -2.83
C LEU A 218 5.73 -20.00 -2.79
N PHE A 219 4.86 -20.05 -3.80
CA PHE A 219 3.74 -20.99 -3.81
C PHE A 219 4.16 -22.43 -4.17
N ASP A 220 5.21 -22.61 -4.99
CA ASP A 220 5.76 -23.93 -5.31
C ASP A 220 6.49 -24.57 -4.11
N GLU A 221 7.02 -23.75 -3.17
CA GLU A 221 7.60 -24.25 -1.92
C GLU A 221 6.55 -24.97 -1.06
N GLY A 222 5.31 -24.46 -1.05
CA GLY A 222 4.13 -25.17 -0.55
C GLY A 222 3.68 -24.83 0.88
N THR A 223 4.48 -24.12 1.68
CA THR A 223 4.10 -23.67 3.03
C THR A 223 3.10 -22.53 2.99
N VAL A 224 3.30 -21.59 2.05
CA VAL A 224 2.37 -20.49 1.76
C VAL A 224 1.61 -20.83 0.50
N THR A 225 0.29 -20.66 0.52
CA THR A 225 -0.59 -20.96 -0.62
C THR A 225 -1.29 -19.70 -1.11
N THR A 226 -1.85 -19.75 -2.32
CA THR A 226 -2.64 -18.63 -2.86
C THR A 226 -3.88 -18.31 -2.04
N ASP A 227 -4.38 -19.25 -1.23
CA ASP A 227 -5.54 -19.06 -0.35
C ASP A 227 -5.18 -18.32 0.94
N ASP A 228 -3.89 -18.24 1.28
CA ASP A 228 -3.43 -17.48 2.44
C ASP A 228 -3.41 -15.96 2.18
N VAL A 229 -3.46 -15.55 0.91
CA VAL A 229 -3.27 -14.17 0.47
C VAL A 229 -4.54 -13.62 -0.19
N ASP A 230 -5.00 -12.46 0.26
CA ASP A 230 -6.22 -11.82 -0.26
C ASP A 230 -5.92 -10.84 -1.39
N ALA A 231 -4.76 -10.19 -1.40
CA ALA A 231 -4.37 -9.18 -2.37
C ALA A 231 -2.86 -9.12 -2.62
N PHE A 232 -2.45 -8.55 -3.75
CA PHE A 232 -1.06 -8.19 -3.99
C PHE A 232 -0.89 -6.69 -4.15
N GLY A 233 0.12 -6.12 -3.49
CA GLY A 233 0.50 -4.73 -3.57
C GLY A 233 1.86 -4.58 -4.23
N PHE A 234 2.03 -3.50 -4.99
CA PHE A 234 3.28 -3.22 -5.67
C PHE A 234 3.70 -1.77 -5.54
N SER A 235 5.01 -1.55 -5.39
CA SER A 235 5.58 -0.22 -5.55
C SER A 235 5.88 0.07 -7.03
N PHE A 236 5.60 1.30 -7.46
CA PHE A 236 5.80 1.73 -8.83
C PHE A 236 6.27 3.19 -8.88
N TYR A 237 7.56 3.39 -9.12
CA TYR A 237 8.18 4.71 -9.08
C TYR A 237 8.86 5.08 -10.41
N PRO A 238 8.78 6.34 -10.85
CA PRO A 238 9.29 6.75 -12.16
C PRO A 238 10.79 7.06 -12.19
N TYR A 239 11.47 7.08 -11.03
CA TYR A 239 12.83 7.63 -10.88
C TYR A 239 13.91 6.63 -10.44
N TYR A 240 13.57 5.37 -10.18
CA TYR A 240 14.57 4.33 -9.83
C TYR A 240 15.04 3.53 -11.04
N ASN A 241 14.22 3.42 -12.08
CA ASN A 241 14.58 2.74 -13.32
C ASN A 241 13.77 3.27 -14.50
N THR A 242 14.42 3.61 -15.61
CA THR A 242 13.74 4.10 -16.82
C THR A 242 12.87 3.06 -17.51
N GLU A 243 13.05 1.77 -17.18
CA GLU A 243 12.22 0.67 -17.68
C GLU A 243 10.87 0.55 -16.92
N ALA A 244 10.70 1.29 -15.82
CA ALA A 244 9.45 1.37 -15.05
C ALA A 244 8.37 2.19 -15.78
N THR A 245 7.99 1.78 -16.98
CA THR A 245 6.99 2.45 -17.82
C THR A 245 5.57 2.00 -17.50
N ILE A 246 4.57 2.81 -17.89
CA ILE A 246 3.16 2.44 -17.80
C ILE A 246 2.86 1.15 -18.60
N ASP A 247 3.51 0.95 -19.75
CA ASP A 247 3.35 -0.26 -20.56
C ASP A 247 3.93 -1.49 -19.86
N ALA A 248 5.11 -1.36 -19.21
CA ALA A 248 5.71 -2.45 -18.43
C ALA A 248 4.82 -2.82 -17.24
N LEU A 249 4.28 -1.83 -16.53
CA LEU A 249 3.30 -2.05 -15.46
C LEU A 249 2.04 -2.75 -15.97
N THR A 250 1.46 -2.28 -17.07
CA THR A 250 0.28 -2.88 -17.69
C THR A 250 0.51 -4.34 -18.03
N SER A 251 1.64 -4.64 -18.67
CA SER A 251 2.03 -6.00 -19.06
C SER A 251 2.21 -6.90 -17.84
N SER A 252 2.93 -6.42 -16.81
CA SER A 252 3.19 -7.17 -15.58
C SER A 252 1.89 -7.48 -14.82
N LEU A 253 1.10 -6.46 -14.51
CA LEU A 253 -0.12 -6.61 -13.72
C LEU A 253 -1.20 -7.40 -14.47
N THR A 254 -1.30 -7.27 -15.79
CA THR A 254 -2.25 -8.09 -16.59
C THR A 254 -1.92 -9.58 -16.49
N GLN A 255 -0.64 -9.94 -16.54
CA GLN A 255 -0.22 -11.33 -16.40
C GLN A 255 -0.47 -11.85 -14.99
N LEU A 256 -0.11 -11.09 -13.95
CA LEU A 256 -0.38 -11.46 -12.55
C LEU A 256 -1.88 -11.61 -12.27
N ALA A 257 -2.70 -10.67 -12.77
CA ALA A 257 -4.16 -10.73 -12.68
C ALA A 257 -4.71 -11.98 -13.34
N ASN A 258 -4.16 -12.37 -14.50
CA ASN A 258 -4.58 -13.57 -15.21
C ASN A 258 -4.16 -14.86 -14.50
N THR A 259 -2.98 -14.90 -13.90
CA THR A 259 -2.44 -16.09 -13.23
C THR A 259 -3.10 -16.34 -11.89
N TYR A 260 -3.15 -15.32 -11.03
CA TYR A 260 -3.52 -15.50 -9.62
C TYR A 260 -4.97 -15.14 -9.29
N LYS A 261 -5.65 -14.38 -10.17
CA LYS A 261 -7.04 -13.94 -9.97
C LYS A 261 -7.26 -13.20 -8.64
N LYS A 262 -6.27 -12.45 -8.17
CA LYS A 262 -6.33 -11.66 -6.94
C LYS A 262 -6.43 -10.15 -7.23
N PRO A 263 -7.09 -9.37 -6.37
CA PRO A 263 -6.99 -7.92 -6.34
C PRO A 263 -5.55 -7.42 -6.35
N LEU A 264 -5.25 -6.45 -7.22
CA LEU A 264 -3.92 -5.84 -7.38
C LEU A 264 -3.96 -4.36 -7.01
N TYR A 265 -2.99 -3.94 -6.21
CA TYR A 265 -2.84 -2.56 -5.73
C TYR A 265 -1.50 -1.99 -6.15
N ILE A 266 -1.47 -0.68 -6.43
CA ILE A 266 -0.24 0.09 -6.34
C ILE A 266 -0.15 0.62 -4.92
N ALA A 267 0.64 -0.05 -4.08
CA ALA A 267 0.77 0.25 -2.66
C ALA A 267 1.65 1.48 -2.41
N GLU A 268 2.53 1.80 -3.36
CA GLU A 268 3.34 3.01 -3.31
C GLU A 268 3.64 3.55 -4.71
N THR A 269 3.56 4.87 -4.86
CA THR A 269 3.97 5.59 -6.07
C THR A 269 4.13 7.07 -5.77
N ASP A 270 4.86 7.77 -6.65
CA ASP A 270 5.12 9.20 -6.58
C ASP A 270 5.38 9.78 -7.97
N TRP A 271 5.21 11.10 -8.11
CA TRP A 271 5.72 11.84 -9.24
C TRP A 271 6.31 13.19 -8.80
N PRO A 272 7.47 13.60 -9.33
CA PRO A 272 8.13 14.80 -8.84
C PRO A 272 7.49 16.11 -9.34
N THR A 273 7.52 17.13 -8.49
CA THR A 273 7.32 18.54 -8.88
C THR A 273 8.64 19.25 -9.17
N GLU A 274 9.76 18.69 -8.72
CA GLU A 274 11.10 19.16 -9.01
C GLU A 274 12.03 17.95 -9.13
N CYS A 275 12.66 17.78 -10.29
CA CYS A 275 13.58 16.69 -10.57
C CYS A 275 14.57 17.08 -11.66
N THR A 276 15.79 17.48 -11.29
CA THR A 276 16.81 17.96 -12.25
C THR A 276 17.89 16.93 -12.57
N LYS A 277 18.06 15.92 -11.72
CA LYS A 277 19.21 14.99 -11.75
C LYS A 277 18.88 13.61 -12.29
N VAL A 278 17.61 13.28 -12.40
CA VAL A 278 17.14 11.93 -12.72
C VAL A 278 16.40 11.93 -14.06
N LYS A 279 16.66 10.91 -14.88
CA LYS A 279 15.86 10.63 -16.05
C LYS A 279 14.65 9.80 -15.63
N LEU A 280 13.45 10.35 -15.80
CA LEU A 280 12.19 9.68 -15.46
C LEU A 280 11.80 8.63 -16.51
N SER A 281 11.04 7.61 -16.09
CA SER A 281 10.53 6.54 -16.95
C SER A 281 9.34 6.95 -17.83
N ALA A 282 8.76 8.13 -17.58
CA ALA A 282 7.68 8.70 -18.36
C ALA A 282 7.94 10.18 -18.66
N SER A 283 7.18 10.75 -19.60
CA SER A 283 7.36 12.13 -20.11
C SER A 283 6.24 13.08 -19.68
N TYR A 284 5.64 12.87 -18.50
CA TYR A 284 4.72 13.85 -17.93
C TYR A 284 5.48 15.12 -17.47
N PRO A 285 4.82 16.28 -17.34
CA PRO A 285 5.50 17.48 -16.85
C PRO A 285 5.96 17.31 -15.39
N VAL A 286 7.20 17.67 -15.05
CA VAL A 286 7.66 17.72 -13.64
C VAL A 286 6.98 18.91 -12.94
N SER A 287 5.80 18.66 -12.36
CA SER A 287 4.88 19.66 -11.81
C SER A 287 3.68 18.97 -11.13
N ALA A 288 2.84 19.75 -10.44
CA ALA A 288 1.56 19.27 -9.91
C ALA A 288 0.63 18.71 -11.01
N LYS A 289 0.70 19.23 -12.24
CA LYS A 289 -0.08 18.64 -13.35
C LYS A 289 0.42 17.23 -13.69
N GLY A 290 1.73 17.02 -13.79
CA GLY A 290 2.26 15.70 -14.10
C GLY A 290 2.06 14.68 -12.99
N GLN A 291 1.99 15.14 -11.72
CA GLN A 291 1.55 14.28 -10.62
C GLN A 291 0.16 13.71 -10.89
N SER A 292 -0.81 14.55 -11.26
CA SER A 292 -2.14 14.08 -11.62
C SER A 292 -2.12 13.21 -12.88
N ASP A 293 -1.32 13.55 -13.91
CA ASP A 293 -1.25 12.77 -15.15
C ASP A 293 -0.66 11.35 -14.92
N TRP A 294 0.38 11.23 -14.07
CA TRP A 294 0.98 9.96 -13.68
C TRP A 294 0.01 9.07 -12.89
N ILE A 295 -0.71 9.66 -11.93
CA ILE A 295 -1.69 8.94 -11.12
C ILE A 295 -2.88 8.51 -11.97
N ALA A 296 -3.38 9.38 -12.85
CA ALA A 296 -4.43 9.02 -13.80
C ALA A 296 -4.02 7.85 -14.71
N ALA A 297 -2.80 7.89 -15.27
CA ALA A 297 -2.30 6.80 -16.11
C ALA A 297 -2.16 5.48 -15.34
N THR A 298 -1.74 5.54 -14.08
CA THR A 298 -1.64 4.34 -13.22
C THR A 298 -3.03 3.79 -12.86
N ILE A 299 -4.02 4.66 -12.64
CA ILE A 299 -5.43 4.28 -12.47
C ILE A 299 -5.98 3.64 -13.75
N ASP A 300 -5.62 4.15 -14.93
CA ASP A 300 -6.03 3.56 -16.22
C ASP A 300 -5.49 2.13 -16.36
N VAL A 301 -4.25 1.87 -15.90
CA VAL A 301 -3.72 0.50 -15.83
C VAL A 301 -4.60 -0.37 -14.94
N LEU A 302 -4.86 0.05 -13.70
CA LEU A 302 -5.64 -0.72 -12.72
C LEU A 302 -7.06 -1.01 -13.21
N THR A 303 -7.74 0.00 -13.72
CA THR A 303 -9.12 -0.14 -14.23
C THR A 303 -9.19 -0.95 -15.51
N GLY A 304 -8.11 -1.02 -16.29
CA GLY A 304 -7.98 -1.86 -17.48
C GLY A 304 -7.63 -3.33 -17.19
N LEU A 305 -7.35 -3.71 -15.94
CA LEU A 305 -6.97 -5.09 -15.61
C LEU A 305 -8.12 -6.09 -15.83
N PRO A 306 -7.81 -7.32 -16.28
CA PRO A 306 -8.83 -8.32 -16.60
C PRO A 306 -9.65 -8.69 -15.35
N ASN A 307 -10.95 -8.89 -15.56
CA ASN A 307 -11.94 -9.23 -14.51
C ASN A 307 -12.06 -8.17 -13.41
N GLY A 308 -11.70 -6.90 -13.69
CA GLY A 308 -11.84 -5.81 -12.73
C GLY A 308 -10.94 -5.97 -11.50
N LEU A 309 -9.79 -6.62 -11.65
CA LEU A 309 -8.90 -6.96 -10.54
C LEU A 309 -8.00 -5.81 -10.06
N GLY A 310 -8.02 -4.64 -10.72
CA GLY A 310 -7.37 -3.44 -10.17
C GLY A 310 -8.16 -2.90 -8.99
N ALA A 311 -7.52 -2.82 -7.83
CA ALA A 311 -8.22 -2.67 -6.56
C ALA A 311 -7.87 -1.41 -5.78
N GLY A 312 -6.68 -0.84 -5.97
CA GLY A 312 -6.35 0.43 -5.35
C GLY A 312 -5.00 1.04 -5.72
N ILE A 313 -4.84 2.30 -5.33
CA ILE A 313 -3.61 3.08 -5.50
C ILE A 313 -3.36 3.95 -4.27
N PHE A 314 -2.09 4.06 -3.87
CA PHE A 314 -1.64 4.86 -2.75
C PHE A 314 -0.44 5.73 -3.16
N TYR A 315 -0.58 7.05 -3.00
CA TYR A 315 0.53 7.98 -3.17
C TYR A 315 1.37 8.02 -1.89
N TRP A 316 2.68 7.85 -2.00
CA TRP A 316 3.53 7.72 -0.82
C TRP A 316 3.91 9.09 -0.25
N GLU A 317 3.71 9.28 1.05
CA GLU A 317 4.19 10.42 1.84
C GLU A 317 4.05 11.81 1.17
N PRO A 318 2.84 12.20 0.70
CA PRO A 318 2.66 13.47 -0.02
C PRO A 318 3.01 14.70 0.81
N ALA A 319 3.14 14.54 2.13
CA ALA A 319 3.23 15.61 3.11
C ALA A 319 4.42 15.49 4.07
N TYR A 320 5.44 14.67 3.78
CA TYR A 320 6.64 14.55 4.61
C TYR A 320 7.57 15.76 4.41
N LEU A 321 7.18 16.89 4.99
CA LEU A 321 7.74 18.22 4.71
C LEU A 321 9.27 18.32 4.85
N SER A 322 9.86 17.60 5.81
CA SER A 322 11.30 17.62 6.06
C SER A 322 12.11 16.75 5.08
N VAL A 323 11.46 15.92 4.26
CA VAL A 323 12.11 14.97 3.33
C VAL A 323 11.43 15.09 1.96
N ALA A 324 11.48 16.26 1.33
CA ALA A 324 10.71 16.53 0.11
C ALA A 324 11.00 15.57 -1.06
N GLY A 325 12.25 15.09 -1.18
CA GLY A 325 12.66 14.13 -2.21
C GLY A 325 12.22 12.68 -1.93
N LEU A 326 11.67 12.39 -0.74
CA LEU A 326 11.08 11.09 -0.40
C LEU A 326 12.03 9.90 -0.64
N GLY A 327 13.32 10.08 -0.31
CA GLY A 327 14.37 9.06 -0.53
C GLY A 327 14.86 8.94 -1.98
N SER A 328 14.15 9.54 -2.94
CA SER A 328 14.58 9.60 -4.34
C SER A 328 15.72 10.60 -4.56
N SER A 329 16.30 10.57 -5.77
CA SER A 329 17.25 11.58 -6.23
C SER A 329 16.61 12.83 -6.85
N CYS A 330 15.27 12.90 -6.89
CA CYS A 330 14.54 14.11 -7.24
C CYS A 330 14.48 15.07 -6.04
N GLU A 331 14.38 16.38 -6.30
CA GLU A 331 14.35 17.39 -5.26
C GLU A 331 13.02 17.42 -4.48
N SER A 332 11.89 17.18 -5.15
CA SER A 332 10.58 17.12 -4.49
C SER A 332 9.58 16.23 -5.21
N ALA A 333 8.91 15.37 -4.44
CA ALA A 333 7.72 14.62 -4.83
C ALA A 333 6.50 14.92 -3.94
N LEU A 334 6.56 15.96 -3.08
CA LEU A 334 5.45 16.36 -2.24
C LEU A 334 4.25 16.87 -3.06
N LEU A 335 3.06 16.76 -2.47
CA LEU A 335 1.83 17.42 -2.96
C LEU A 335 1.60 18.79 -2.34
N PHE A 336 2.60 19.31 -1.63
CA PHE A 336 2.56 20.59 -0.93
C PHE A 336 3.82 21.41 -1.24
N SER A 337 3.65 22.69 -1.52
CA SER A 337 4.76 23.66 -1.44
C SER A 337 4.96 24.08 0.01
N VAL A 338 6.21 24.12 0.48
CA VAL A 338 6.53 24.37 1.89
C VAL A 338 7.26 25.70 2.05
N LYS A 339 6.74 26.57 2.91
CA LYS A 339 7.44 27.76 3.40
C LYS A 339 7.83 27.54 4.86
N TRP A 340 9.13 27.59 5.13
CA TRP A 340 9.68 27.53 6.49
C TRP A 340 9.85 28.92 7.07
N GLU A 341 9.45 29.12 8.33
CA GLU A 341 9.76 30.31 9.12
C GLU A 341 10.74 29.96 10.26
N ASP A 342 11.24 30.97 10.97
CA ASP A 342 12.16 30.74 12.10
C ASP A 342 11.49 29.86 13.18
N GLY A 343 12.15 28.75 13.53
CA GLY A 343 11.64 27.73 14.45
C GLY A 343 10.90 26.57 13.76
N PRO A 344 10.29 25.65 14.52
CA PRO A 344 9.50 24.55 13.96
C PRO A 344 8.15 25.08 13.47
N LYS A 345 8.16 25.76 12.33
CA LYS A 345 6.97 26.40 11.76
C LYS A 345 6.98 26.30 10.24
N ALA A 346 6.35 25.24 9.74
CA ALA A 346 6.16 24.99 8.32
C ALA A 346 4.75 25.39 7.87
N TYR A 347 4.64 26.13 6.77
CA TYR A 347 3.39 26.39 6.08
C TYR A 347 3.35 25.56 4.80
N ALA A 348 2.56 24.50 4.81
CA ALA A 348 2.42 23.57 3.70
C ALA A 348 1.16 23.91 2.90
N THR A 349 1.36 24.54 1.74
CA THR A 349 0.26 24.90 0.82
C THR A 349 0.05 23.81 -0.21
N ALA A 350 -1.15 23.25 -0.26
CA ALA A 350 -1.54 22.20 -1.16
C ALA A 350 -1.38 22.63 -2.63
N LEU A 351 -0.72 21.78 -3.42
CA LEU A 351 -0.68 21.90 -4.87
C LEU A 351 -2.00 21.40 -5.47
N SER A 352 -2.25 21.69 -6.76
CA SER A 352 -3.48 21.22 -7.43
C SER A 352 -3.62 19.69 -7.45
N SER A 353 -2.49 18.97 -7.40
CA SER A 353 -2.39 17.52 -7.44
C SER A 353 -3.01 16.80 -6.24
N VAL A 354 -3.30 17.48 -5.12
CA VAL A 354 -4.08 16.88 -4.04
C VAL A 354 -5.47 16.41 -4.48
N ASN A 355 -5.96 16.87 -5.64
CA ASN A 355 -7.22 16.43 -6.25
C ASN A 355 -7.05 15.28 -7.26
N MET A 356 -5.93 14.55 -7.25
CA MET A 356 -5.61 13.49 -8.23
C MET A 356 -6.64 12.36 -8.32
N PHE A 357 -7.51 12.22 -7.32
CA PHE A 357 -8.48 11.14 -7.23
C PHE A 357 -9.91 11.53 -7.60
N LYS A 358 -10.13 12.79 -7.99
CA LYS A 358 -11.43 13.32 -8.41
C LYS A 358 -11.82 13.02 -9.85
#